data_AF-A0A7C9VI62-F1
#
_entry.id   AF-A0A7C9VI62-F1
#
_cell.length_a   1.000
_cell.length_b   1.000
_cell.length_c   1.000
_cell.angle_alpha   90.00
_cell.angle_beta   90.00
_cell.angle_gamma   90.00
#
_symmetry.space_group_name_H-M   'P 1'
#
loop_
_entity.id
_entity.type
_entity.pdbx_description
1 polymer ?
#
loop_
_entity_poly.entity_id
_entity_poly.type
_entity_poly.pdbx_seq_one_letter_code
_entity_poly.pdbx_strand_id
1 'polypeptide(L)'
;MTRQRLPNRRLCETYEFERGGLNYTVSYGRAHANGPIRELFINAGKSGANIESLMCDASTAISVALQHNATPEELAHSITRNPDGTPASPIGQILDDMVMG
;
A
#
# COMPACT_ATOMS: atom_id res chain seq x y z
N MET A 1 -5.46 -17.33 -12.87
CA MET A 1 -5.69 -17.07 -11.43
C MET A 1 -6.81 -16.05 -11.30
N THR A 2 -7.79 -16.28 -10.44
CA THR A 2 -8.99 -15.43 -10.33
C THR A 2 -8.81 -14.44 -9.19
N ARG A 3 -9.13 -13.17 -9.43
CA ARG A 3 -9.18 -12.12 -8.41
C ARG A 3 -10.02 -12.56 -7.21
N GLN A 4 -9.44 -12.53 -6.02
CA GLN A 4 -10.16 -12.82 -4.78
C GLN A 4 -10.99 -11.60 -4.36
N ARG A 5 -12.32 -11.71 -4.46
CA ARG A 5 -13.24 -10.65 -4.03
C ARG A 5 -13.38 -10.67 -2.52
N LEU A 6 -13.20 -9.50 -1.91
CA LEU A 6 -13.34 -9.28 -0.47
C LEU A 6 -14.79 -8.97 -0.07
N PRO A 7 -15.18 -9.25 1.19
CA PRO A 7 -16.49 -8.87 1.70
C PRO A 7 -16.67 -7.36 1.76
N ASN A 8 -17.91 -6.88 1.61
CA ASN A 8 -18.21 -5.44 1.65
C ASN A 8 -17.83 -4.79 3.00
N ARG A 9 -17.97 -5.53 4.10
CA ARG A 9 -17.49 -5.12 5.43
C ARG A 9 -16.25 -5.94 5.78
N ARG A 10 -15.16 -5.24 6.08
CA ARG A 10 -13.86 -5.83 6.41
C ARG A 10 -13.10 -4.90 7.36
N LEU A 11 -12.13 -5.44 8.10
CA LEU A 11 -11.25 -4.63 8.92
C LEU A 11 -10.42 -3.72 8.01
N CYS A 12 -10.39 -2.43 8.34
CA CYS A 12 -9.61 -1.43 7.66
C CYS A 12 -8.80 -0.66 8.71
N GLU A 13 -7.48 -0.73 8.62
CA GLU A 13 -6.57 -0.04 9.53
C GLU A 13 -6.00 1.17 8.82
N THR A 14 -6.05 2.33 9.46
CA THR A 14 -5.56 3.58 8.89
C THR A 14 -4.47 4.14 9.78
N TYR A 15 -3.39 4.61 9.16
CA TYR A 15 -2.34 5.34 9.83
C TYR A 15 -1.85 6.48 8.94
N GLU A 16 -1.11 7.39 9.56
CA GLU A 16 -0.57 8.56 8.88
C GLU A 16 0.93 8.64 9.12
N PHE A 17 1.67 9.11 8.11
CA PHE A 17 3.08 9.41 8.25
C PHE A 17 3.47 10.60 7.36
N GLU A 18 4.58 11.24 7.71
CA GLU A 18 5.18 12.31 6.93
C GLU A 18 6.44 11.81 6.23
N ARG A 19 6.62 12.18 4.97
CA ARG A 19 7.84 11.93 4.22
C ARG A 19 8.08 13.02 3.19
N GLY A 20 9.24 13.67 3.26
CA GLY A 20 9.65 14.67 2.27
C GLY A 20 8.76 15.91 2.25
N GLY A 21 8.20 16.30 3.40
CA GLY A 21 7.31 17.44 3.57
C GLY A 21 5.87 17.17 3.13
N LEU A 22 5.50 15.91 2.85
CA LEU A 22 4.15 15.51 2.48
C LEU A 22 3.58 14.54 3.52
N ASN A 23 2.33 14.77 3.90
CA ASN A 23 1.57 13.84 4.73
C ASN A 23 0.87 12.80 3.86
N TYR A 24 0.94 11.55 4.31
CA TYR A 24 0.32 10.39 3.68
C TYR A 24 -0.69 9.81 4.67
N THR A 25 -1.92 9.59 4.20
CA THR A 25 -2.92 8.78 4.91
C THR A 25 -3.02 7.44 4.19
N VAL A 26 -2.73 6.37 4.90
CA VAL A 26 -2.67 5.01 4.35
C VAL A 26 -3.69 4.13 5.05
N SER A 27 -4.44 3.38 4.27
CA SER A 27 -5.41 2.41 4.79
C SER A 27 -5.20 1.01 4.21
N TYR A 28 -5.21 0.00 5.08
CA TYR A 28 -5.07 -1.41 4.73
C TYR A 28 -6.39 -2.14 4.90
N GLY A 29 -6.91 -2.73 3.83
CA GLY A 29 -8.07 -3.63 3.89
C GLY A 29 -7.61 -5.07 4.10
N ARG A 30 -8.03 -5.71 5.21
CA ARG A 30 -7.73 -7.13 5.48
C ARG A 30 -8.84 -8.05 5.00
N ALA A 31 -8.47 -9.29 4.66
CA ALA A 31 -9.44 -10.31 4.24
C ALA A 31 -10.49 -10.63 5.32
N HIS A 32 -10.06 -10.63 6.58
CA HIS A 32 -10.84 -10.80 7.79
C HIS A 32 -10.02 -10.23 8.96
N ALA A 33 -10.58 -10.18 10.17
CA ALA A 33 -9.85 -9.74 11.35
C ALA A 33 -8.58 -10.60 11.54
N ASN A 34 -7.42 -9.96 11.71
CA ASN A 34 -6.10 -10.60 11.79
C ASN A 34 -5.67 -11.39 10.53
N GLY A 35 -6.38 -11.25 9.41
CA GLY A 35 -6.03 -11.88 8.14
C GLY A 35 -4.97 -11.09 7.36
N PRO A 36 -4.55 -11.60 6.19
CA PRO A 36 -3.61 -10.90 5.33
C PRO A 36 -4.20 -9.59 4.81
N ILE A 37 -3.34 -8.61 4.62
CA ILE A 37 -3.66 -7.37 3.89
C ILE A 37 -3.93 -7.73 2.43
N ARG A 38 -5.03 -7.24 1.88
CA ARG A 38 -5.48 -7.52 0.51
C ARG A 38 -5.79 -6.26 -0.30
N GLU A 39 -5.86 -5.11 0.35
CA GLU A 39 -6.07 -3.82 -0.30
C GLU A 39 -5.23 -2.74 0.36
N LEU A 40 -4.86 -1.78 -0.46
CA LEU A 40 -4.12 -0.59 -0.11
C LEU A 40 -4.87 0.63 -0.65
N PHE A 41 -5.05 1.64 0.19
CA PHE A 41 -5.50 2.96 -0.19
C PHE A 41 -4.49 3.97 0.31
N ILE A 42 -4.13 4.95 -0.53
CA ILE A 42 -3.19 6.00 -0.18
C ILE A 42 -3.79 7.33 -0.63
N ASN A 43 -3.83 8.29 0.30
CA ASN A 43 -4.06 9.69 -0.01
C ASN A 43 -2.79 10.49 0.33
N ALA A 44 -2.37 11.36 -0.59
CA ALA A 44 -1.21 12.22 -0.39
C ALA A 44 -1.32 13.50 -1.23
N GLY A 45 -0.86 14.61 -0.66
CA GLY A 45 -0.83 15.90 -1.35
C GLY A 45 -2.21 16.58 -1.43
N LYS A 46 -2.27 17.68 -2.18
CA LYS A 46 -3.51 18.42 -2.44
C LYS A 46 -4.22 17.83 -3.65
N SER A 47 -5.54 17.97 -3.70
CA SER A 47 -6.29 17.51 -4.87
C SER A 47 -5.82 18.16 -6.18
N GLY A 48 -5.66 17.33 -7.20
CA GLY A 48 -5.11 17.68 -8.50
C GLY A 48 -3.58 17.71 -8.57
N ALA A 49 -2.87 17.41 -7.48
CA ALA A 49 -1.41 17.28 -7.51
C ALA A 49 -1.00 15.94 -8.14
N ASN A 50 0.09 15.92 -8.90
CA ASN A 50 0.60 14.69 -9.53
C ASN A 50 0.82 13.55 -8.53
N ILE A 51 1.22 13.87 -7.29
CA ILE A 51 1.42 12.87 -6.25
C ILE A 51 0.12 12.18 -5.83
N GLU A 52 -1.02 12.88 -5.83
CA GLU A 52 -2.33 12.30 -5.51
C GLU A 52 -2.67 11.20 -6.53
N SER A 53 -2.61 11.53 -7.82
CA SER A 53 -2.89 10.58 -8.90
C SER A 53 -1.93 9.39 -8.87
N LEU A 54 -0.62 9.64 -8.67
CA LEU A 54 0.38 8.57 -8.59
C LEU A 54 0.13 7.62 -7.42
N MET A 55 -0.26 8.14 -6.25
CA MET A 55 -0.58 7.31 -5.08
C MET A 55 -1.89 6.54 -5.26
N CYS A 56 -2.91 7.15 -5.89
CA CYS A 56 -4.15 6.45 -6.26
C CYS A 56 -3.91 5.30 -7.24
N ASP A 57 -3.10 5.52 -8.29
CA ASP A 57 -2.78 4.51 -9.28
C ASP A 57 -1.93 3.38 -8.67
N ALA A 58 -0.91 3.72 -7.89
CA ALA A 58 -0.06 2.75 -7.21
C ALA A 58 -0.84 1.89 -6.20
N SER A 59 -1.68 2.52 -5.38
CA SER A 59 -2.51 1.81 -4.40
C SER A 59 -3.52 0.86 -5.07
N THR A 60 -4.09 1.26 -6.21
CA THR A 60 -4.95 0.41 -7.04
C THR A 60 -4.19 -0.80 -7.60
N ALA A 61 -3.01 -0.57 -8.20
CA ALA A 61 -2.19 -1.64 -8.76
C ALA A 61 -1.74 -2.66 -7.69
N ILE A 62 -1.30 -2.17 -6.53
CA ILE A 62 -0.91 -3.01 -5.39
C ILE A 62 -2.10 -3.81 -4.87
N SER A 63 -3.27 -3.20 -4.72
CA SER A 63 -4.50 -3.91 -4.33
C SER A 63 -4.84 -5.05 -5.29
N VAL A 64 -4.72 -4.82 -6.60
CA VAL A 64 -4.94 -5.86 -7.61
C VAL A 64 -3.93 -6.99 -7.47
N ALA A 65 -2.65 -6.68 -7.26
CA ALA A 65 -1.60 -7.68 -7.07
C ALA A 65 -1.86 -8.55 -5.82
N LEU A 66 -2.16 -7.92 -4.68
CA LEU A 66 -2.49 -8.61 -3.43
C LEU A 66 -3.72 -9.52 -3.59
N GLN A 67 -4.72 -9.10 -4.35
CA GLN A 67 -5.91 -9.91 -4.67
C GLN A 67 -5.63 -11.07 -5.63
N HIS A 68 -4.48 -11.06 -6.31
CA HIS A 68 -3.96 -12.17 -7.12
C HIS A 68 -2.86 -12.96 -6.39
N ASN A 69 -2.76 -12.82 -5.06
CA ASN A 69 -1.84 -13.52 -4.17
C ASN A 69 -0.37 -13.11 -4.24
N ALA A 70 -0.05 -11.94 -4.80
CA ALA A 70 1.23 -11.33 -4.49
C ALA A 70 1.33 -11.06 -2.98
N THR A 71 2.49 -11.29 -2.38
CA THR A 71 2.70 -11.00 -0.95
C THR A 71 3.31 -9.62 -0.74
N PRO A 72 3.13 -8.98 0.43
CA PRO A 72 3.84 -7.75 0.77
C PRO A 72 5.36 -7.87 0.60
N GLU A 73 5.95 -9.01 0.93
CA GLU A 73 7.39 -9.28 0.78
C GLU A 73 7.83 -9.27 -0.69
N GLU A 74 7.08 -9.95 -1.56
CA GLU A 74 7.36 -9.99 -3.01
C GLU A 74 7.28 -8.59 -3.63
N LEU A 75 6.27 -7.82 -3.23
CA LEU A 75 6.09 -6.44 -3.67
C LEU A 75 7.23 -5.57 -3.14
N ALA A 76 7.51 -5.61 -1.84
CA ALA A 76 8.59 -4.85 -1.19
C ALA A 76 9.95 -5.13 -1.85
N HIS A 77 10.23 -6.37 -2.21
CA HIS A 77 11.45 -6.77 -2.92
C HIS A 77 11.52 -6.21 -4.35
N SER A 78 10.37 -6.00 -5.00
CA SER A 78 10.29 -5.60 -6.40
C SER A 78 10.33 -4.09 -6.63
N ILE A 79 10.11 -3.27 -5.60
CA ILE A 79 10.12 -1.81 -5.74
C ILE A 79 11.52 -1.20 -5.58
N THR A 80 11.71 0.00 -6.11
CA THR A 80 12.99 0.72 -6.06
C THR A 80 13.51 0.95 -4.63
N ARG A 81 14.77 0.58 -4.40
CA ARG A 81 15.50 0.82 -3.16
C ARG A 81 16.65 1.79 -3.37
N ASN A 82 17.02 2.50 -2.32
CA ASN A 82 18.26 3.24 -2.27
C ASN A 82 19.46 2.27 -2.18
N PRO A 83 20.70 2.72 -2.44
CA PRO A 83 21.89 1.87 -2.33
C PRO A 83 22.10 1.24 -0.94
N ASP A 84 21.57 1.86 0.11
CA ASP A 84 21.62 1.37 1.49
C ASP A 84 20.48 0.38 1.83
N GLY A 85 19.64 0.03 0.83
CA GLY A 85 18.50 -0.88 0.99
C GLY A 85 17.23 -0.22 1.52
N THR A 86 17.26 1.06 1.91
CA THR A 86 16.07 1.76 2.39
C THR A 86 15.07 2.00 1.25
N PRO A 87 13.76 2.13 1.54
CA PRO A 87 12.77 2.54 0.56
C PRO A 87 13.17 3.83 -0.19
N ALA A 88 13.18 3.81 -1.52
CA ALA A 88 13.41 5.03 -2.31
C ALA A 88 12.15 5.89 -2.45
N SER A 89 10.97 5.35 -2.10
CA SER A 89 9.66 5.99 -2.29
C SER A 89 8.74 5.74 -1.09
N PRO A 90 7.66 6.54 -0.91
CA PRO A 90 6.64 6.26 0.09
C PRO A 90 6.01 4.87 -0.09
N ILE A 91 5.89 4.37 -1.32
CA ILE A 91 5.37 3.02 -1.60
C ILE A 91 6.24 1.94 -0.95
N GLY A 92 7.57 2.08 -1.01
CA GLY A 92 8.46 1.11 -0.39
C GLY A 92 8.35 1.06 1.12
N GLN A 93 8.18 2.23 1.75
CA GLN A 93 7.99 2.33 3.18
C GLN A 93 6.67 1.68 3.60
N ILE A 94 5.59 1.95 2.87
CA ILE A 94 4.28 1.32 3.10
C ILE A 94 4.37 -0.20 2.96
N LEU A 95 5.06 -0.71 1.94
CA LEU A 95 5.23 -2.16 1.76
C LEU A 95 6.07 -2.79 2.86
N ASP A 96 7.12 -2.10 3.34
CA ASP A 96 7.89 -2.55 4.49
C ASP A 96 7.02 -2.61 5.75
N ASP A 97 6.19 -1.59 6.00
CA ASP A 97 5.23 -1.58 7.11
C ASP A 97 4.25 -2.77 7.02
N MET A 98 3.75 -3.08 5.82
CA MET A 98 2.86 -4.24 5.61
C MET A 98 3.54 -5.59 5.93
N VAL A 99 4.84 -5.71 5.68
CA VAL A 99 5.62 -6.93 6.01
C VAL A 99 5.77 -7.10 7.51
N MET A 100 5.89 -6.00 8.26
CA MET A 100 6.11 -6.03 9.70
C MET A 100 4.84 -6.33 10.51
N GLY A 101 3.65 -6.07 9.95
CA GLY A 101 2.37 -6.54 10.46
C GLY A 101 1.48 -5.49 11.09
#